data_AF-D0GMM2-F1
#
_entry.id   AF-D0GMM2-F1
#
_cell.length_a   1.000
_cell.length_b   1.000
_cell.length_c   1.000
_cell.angle_alpha   90.00
_cell.angle_beta   90.00
_cell.angle_gamma   90.00
#
_symmetry.space_group_name_H-M   'P 1'
#
loop_
_entity.id
_entity.type
_entity.pdbx_description
1 polymer ?
#
loop_
_entity_poly.entity_id
_entity_poly.type
_entity_poly.pdbx_seq_one_letter_code
_entity_poly.pdbx_strand_id
1 'polypeptide(L)' 'RLFLEEGKTKKSISTEYNVSVASISNWVKQFRNECQNNEKANNEYNYMKENLRLRKELEEVKKENDFLKKAAAFFAKEID' A
#
# COMPACT_ATOMS: atom_id res chain seq x y z
N ARG A 1 6.07 -6.50 20.58
CA ARG A 1 6.50 -5.09 20.69
C ARG A 1 7.99 -4.99 21.00
N LEU A 2 8.48 -5.38 22.18
CA LEU A 2 9.90 -5.39 22.59
C LEU A 2 10.95 -5.73 21.48
N PHE A 3 10.77 -6.82 20.73
CA PHE A 3 11.72 -7.21 19.67
C PHE A 3 11.61 -6.38 18.39
N LEU A 4 10.40 -6.03 17.96
CA LEU A 4 10.13 -5.40 16.66
C LEU A 4 10.05 -3.87 16.72
N GLU A 5 9.58 -3.32 17.83
CA GLU A 5 9.36 -1.88 18.02
C GLU A 5 10.49 -1.25 18.85
N GLU A 6 10.98 -1.93 19.89
CA GLU A 6 12.02 -1.39 20.79
C GLU A 6 13.43 -1.92 20.46
N GLY A 7 13.57 -2.79 19.45
CA GLY A 7 14.86 -3.30 18.99
C GLY A 7 15.60 -4.20 20.00
N LYS A 8 14.98 -4.64 21.10
CA LYS A 8 15.60 -5.56 22.04
C LYS A 8 15.95 -6.88 21.35
N THR A 9 17.08 -7.50 21.67
CA THR A 9 17.44 -8.81 21.13
C THR A 9 16.59 -9.93 21.74
N LYS A 10 16.32 -11.01 20.99
CA LYS A 10 15.59 -12.18 21.52
C LYS A 10 16.25 -12.79 22.75
N LYS A 11 17.59 -12.72 22.83
CA LYS A 11 18.37 -13.19 23.98
C LYS A 11 18.11 -12.34 25.22
N SER A 12 18.10 -11.01 25.08
CA SER A 12 17.75 -10.09 26.18
C SER A 12 16.35 -10.38 26.71
N ILE A 13 15.37 -10.54 25.82
CA ILE A 13 13.98 -10.82 26.18
C ILE A 13 13.87 -12.20 26.86
N SER A 14 14.60 -13.19 26.35
CA SER A 14 14.64 -14.53 26.94
C SER A 14 15.12 -14.50 28.38
N THR A 15 16.17 -13.73 28.68
CA THR A 15 16.71 -13.56 30.04
C THR A 15 15.77 -12.74 30.93
N GLU A 16 15.21 -11.63 30.44
CA GLU A 16 14.34 -10.74 31.21
C GLU A 16 13.04 -11.43 31.65
N TYR A 17 12.45 -12.24 30.77
CA TYR A 17 11.15 -12.88 31.00
C TYR A 17 11.25 -14.38 31.31
N ASN A 18 12.47 -14.91 31.40
CA ASN A 18 12.76 -16.33 31.64
C ASN A 18 12.01 -17.29 30.69
N VAL A 19 11.96 -16.91 29.41
CA VAL A 19 11.31 -17.69 28.33
C VAL A 19 12.34 -18.16 27.34
N SER A 20 12.08 -19.28 26.65
CA SER A 20 13.01 -19.77 25.64
C SER A 20 13.07 -18.85 24.40
N VAL A 21 14.25 -18.73 23.78
CA VAL A 21 14.44 -18.01 22.51
C VAL A 21 13.61 -18.62 21.38
N ALA A 22 13.34 -19.94 21.44
CA ALA A 22 12.50 -20.64 20.49
C ALA A 22 11.04 -20.17 20.59
N SER A 23 10.49 -20.06 21.82
CA SER A 23 9.15 -19.53 22.07
C SER A 23 9.00 -18.10 21.54
N ILE A 24 9.99 -17.24 21.81
CA ILE A 24 10.02 -15.86 21.29
C ILE A 24 10.03 -15.85 19.76
N SER A 25 10.82 -16.74 19.14
CA SER A 25 10.88 -16.85 17.68
C SER A 25 9.55 -17.33 17.08
N ASN A 26 8.87 -18.28 17.73
CA ASN A 26 7.55 -18.74 17.32
C ASN A 26 6.51 -17.61 17.40
N TRP A 27 6.48 -16.84 18.50
CA TRP A 27 5.58 -15.70 18.63
C TRP A 27 5.85 -14.61 17.59
N VAL A 28 7.11 -14.32 17.29
CA VAL A 28 7.47 -13.36 16.22
C VAL A 28 7.00 -13.85 14.85
N LYS A 29 7.10 -15.16 14.58
CA LYS A 29 6.63 -15.76 13.32
C LYS A 29 5.10 -15.72 13.24
N GLN A 30 4.42 -16.08 14.32
CA GLN A 30 2.97 -16.05 14.41
C GLN A 30 2.43 -14.63 14.20
N PHE A 31 3.01 -13.64 14.89
CA PHE A 31 2.63 -12.24 14.75
C PHE A 31 2.82 -11.72 13.32
N ARG A 32 3.95 -12.07 12.66
CA ARG A 32 4.13 -11.71 11.24
C ARG A 32 3.08 -12.34 10.34
N ASN A 33 2.77 -13.62 10.54
CA ASN A 33 1.76 -14.31 9.74
C ASN A 33 0.38 -13.67 9.94
N GLU A 34 0.00 -13.33 11.17
CA GLU A 34 -1.25 -12.63 11.48
C GLU A 34 -1.30 -11.24 10.81
N CYS A 35 -0.20 -10.49 10.81
CA CYS A 35 -0.13 -9.21 10.11
C CYS A 35 -0.20 -9.35 8.58
N GLN A 36 0.46 -10.36 8.00
CA GLN A 36 0.47 -10.59 6.56
C GLN A 36 -0.84 -11.16 6.02
N ASN A 37 -1.52 -11.98 6.81
CA ASN A 37 -2.80 -12.59 6.46
C ASN A 37 -4.01 -11.73 6.85
N ASN A 38 -3.80 -10.44 7.20
CA ASN A 38 -4.89 -9.51 7.40
C ASN A 38 -5.50 -9.15 6.04
N GLU A 39 -6.47 -9.96 5.61
CA GLU A 39 -7.18 -9.83 4.34
C GLU A 39 -7.76 -8.44 4.16
N LYS A 40 -8.31 -7.84 5.24
CA LYS A 40 -8.85 -6.48 5.21
C LYS A 40 -7.77 -5.45 4.88
N ALA A 41 -6.62 -5.50 5.56
CA ALA A 41 -5.52 -4.56 5.33
C ALA A 41 -4.91 -4.74 3.92
N ASN A 42 -4.80 -5.99 3.45
CA ASN A 42 -4.31 -6.26 2.11
C ASN A 42 -5.28 -5.74 1.03
N ASN A 43 -6.59 -5.98 1.21
CA ASN A 43 -7.62 -5.46 0.30
C ASN A 43 -7.63 -3.94 0.27
N GLU A 44 -7.54 -3.27 1.43
CA GLU A 44 -7.50 -1.80 1.52
C GLU A 44 -6.26 -1.22 0.82
N TYR A 45 -5.08 -1.85 0.98
CA TYR A 45 -3.88 -1.49 0.23
C TYR A 45 -4.07 -1.64 -1.29
N ASN A 46 -4.63 -2.76 -1.73
CA ASN A 46 -4.89 -3.01 -3.15
C ASN A 46 -5.90 -2.01 -3.72
N TYR A 47 -6.96 -1.66 -2.99
CA TYR A 47 -7.92 -0.63 -3.38
C TYR A 47 -7.25 0.74 -3.51
N MET A 48 -6.38 1.12 -2.58
CA MET A 48 -5.69 2.41 -2.64
C MET A 48 -4.73 2.48 -3.84
N LYS A 49 -4.02 1.38 -4.11
CA LYS A 49 -3.16 1.26 -5.29
C LYS A 49 -3.94 1.39 -6.59
N GLU A 50 -5.08 0.71 -6.70
CA GLU A 50 -5.93 0.78 -7.88
C GLU A 50 -6.59 2.15 -8.05
N ASN A 51 -7.04 2.77 -6.95
CA ASN A 51 -7.58 4.13 -6.98
C ASN A 51 -6.56 5.14 -7.52
N LEU A 52 -5.28 5.00 -7.12
CA LEU A 52 -4.21 5.84 -7.66
C LEU A 52 -3.99 5.61 -9.15
N ARG A 53 -4.02 4.35 -9.62
CA ARG A 53 -3.91 4.01 -11.04
C ARG A 53 -5.03 4.66 -11.85
N LEU A 54 -6.28 4.47 -11.41
CA LEU A 54 -7.47 5.03 -12.07
C LEU A 54 -7.46 6.55 -12.12
N ARG A 55 -6.97 7.22 -11.06
CA ARG A 55 -6.86 8.69 -11.06
C ARG A 55 -5.89 9.21 -12.11
N LYS A 56 -4.76 8.52 -12.32
CA LYS A 56 -3.78 8.88 -13.36
C LYS A 56 -4.37 8.70 -14.76
N GLU A 57 -4.98 7.54 -15.00
CA GLU A 57 -5.63 7.23 -16.28
C GLU A 57 -6.75 8.23 -16.59
N LEU A 58 -7.56 8.59 -15.60
CA LEU A 58 -8.61 9.60 -15.75
C LEU A 58 -8.05 10.99 -16.08
N GLU A 59 -6.92 11.37 -15.49
CA GLU A 59 -6.27 12.64 -15.79
C GLU A 59 -5.74 12.69 -17.22
N GLU A 60 -5.11 11.61 -17.69
CA GLU A 60 -4.61 11.47 -19.06
C GLU A 60 -5.74 11.57 -20.08
N VAL A 61 -6.81 10.77 -19.90
CA VAL A 61 -7.97 10.79 -20.80
C VAL A 61 -8.66 12.15 -20.81
N LYS A 62 -8.74 12.85 -19.66
CA LYS A 62 -9.29 14.22 -19.62
C LYS A 62 -8.45 15.20 -20.44
N LYS A 63 -7.12 15.13 -20.34
CA LYS A 63 -6.22 15.98 -21.13
C LYS A 63 -6.40 15.75 -22.63
N GLU A 64 -6.47 14.49 -23.05
CA GLU A 64 -6.72 14.13 -24.45
C GLU A 64 -8.09 14.63 -24.93
N ASN A 65 -9.14 14.44 -24.14
CA ASN A 65 -10.49 14.90 -24.47
C ASN A 65 -10.54 16.43 -24.62
N ASP A 66 -9.91 17.16 -23.70
CA ASP A 66 -9.85 18.62 -23.76
C ASP A 66 -9.04 19.12 -24.97
N PHE A 67 -7.96 18.42 -25.33
CA PHE A 67 -7.21 18.69 -26.55
C PHE A 67 -8.08 18.50 -27.80
N LEU A 68 -8.78 17.36 -27.90
CA LEU A 68 -9.65 17.07 -29.04
C LEU A 68 -10.81 18.07 -29.16
N LYS A 69 -11.41 18.48 -28.04
CA LYS A 69 -12.45 19.52 -28.02
C LYS A 69 -11.93 20.86 -28.55
N LYS A 70 -10.73 21.26 -28.14
CA LYS A 70 -10.09 22.49 -28.63
C LYS A 70 -9.80 22.40 -30.13
N ALA A 71 -9.29 21.26 -30.60
CA ALA A 71 -9.05 21.02 -32.01
C ALA A 71 -10.36 21.09 -32.83
N ALA A 72 -11.41 20.40 -32.38
CA ALA A 72 -12.72 20.43 -33.03
C ALA A 72 -13.30 21.86 -33.11
N ALA A 73 -13.20 22.64 -32.02
CA ALA A 73 -13.64 24.02 -32.00
C ALA A 73 -12.81 24.95 -32.91
N PHE A 74 -11.51 24.68 -33.05
CA PHE A 74 -10.64 25.39 -33.99
C PHE A 74 -11.07 25.12 -35.43
N PHE A 75 -11.21 23.84 -35.83
CA PHE A 75 -11.60 23.47 -37.19
C PHE A 75 -13.02 23.92 -37.55
N ALA A 76 -13.97 23.89 -36.61
CA ALA A 76 -15.32 24.38 -36.87
C ALA A 76 -15.36 25.88 -37.22
N LYS A 77 -14.43 26.69 -36.70
CA LYS A 77 -14.33 28.13 -37.01
C LYS A 77 -13.74 28.44 -38.39
N GLU A 78 -13.02 27.51 -39.01
CA GLU A 78 -12.43 27.72 -40.35
C GLU A 78 -13.37 27.29 -41.49
N ILE A 79 -14.53 26.71 -41.17
CA ILE A 79 -15.54 26.26 -42.15
C ILE A 79 -16.67 27.29 -42.31
N ASP A 80 -16.83 28.23 -41.38
CA ASP A 80 -17.66 29.45 -41.51
C ASP A 80 -16.90 30.58 -42.24
#